data_AF-A0A0N4Y3S0-F1
#
_entry.id   AF-A0A0N4Y3S0-F1
#
_cell.length_a   1.000
_cell.length_b   1.000
_cell.length_c   1.000
_cell.angle_alpha   90.00
_cell.angle_beta   90.00
_cell.angle_gamma   90.00
#
_symmetry.space_group_name_H-M   'P 1'
#
loop_
_entity.id
_entity.type
_entity.pdbx_description
1 polymer ?
#
loop_
_entity_poly.entity_id
_entity_poly.type
_entity_poly.pdbx_seq_one_letter_code
_entity_poly.pdbx_strand_id
1 'polypeptide(L)'
;MSRVLWTALEKPREAINLCCIVPISASGLQERVLDDYVRTGEIETIFLRTNDRPGADYQLVAVHDCLHRSRHHSRYVIFGDLDERIVLSGTATLSDFVTRVITLYPNVRSIRFRPRYVLYTQAFPYKYQGNATLNNYLPTLVYHNTTPAHPDLGIKCVVDPTAVMTMAIHKPTMFFSNYETYNAPIADGFIRSLPAENRSLEKASDCIPFYNLLQYRIEDGRGPTDGSQGSLTVIAAYGHPTYTVVTTATSGWFSRKVYCWYKDRDGKSLGDPVESAVYPEHAVHCCRRPQAIYLGISEGEIPPISYVPITDRTAKEAKYKLSHCVTLPAGEKSVWLLLAELVEYYKVLGVEYFYIYVEDIDDYSQKVLKSYVESDDAEVIRFPTDNTVDFHFVAMQECLYRSRQHSRWVAFGDINDRFSMRNRAILLDIVYDTAASNDSIAALRFQSNYEFQTWSLPSEYKGWRGIVESLPLLNTCKAKRLTPSYGFTNAVDPNRTIAVGQHEIRLFPNYVTTIVEPVAIAHSRHYVSSIPRGFFDGLVNQIKSLEDPLDAPFPCPPRRMVFLNIKIRLDNVYGDGS
;
A
#
# COMPACT_ATOMS: atom_id res chain seq x y z
N MET A 1 -10.68 4.47 16.27
CA MET A 1 -11.32 4.19 17.58
C MET A 1 -11.33 2.70 17.77
N SER A 2 -10.81 2.19 18.89
CA SER A 2 -10.69 0.75 19.16
C SER A 2 -11.13 0.48 20.59
N ARG A 3 -12.02 -0.49 20.82
CA ARG A 3 -12.79 -0.61 22.07
C ARG A 3 -12.55 -1.94 22.81
N VAL A 4 -11.84 -1.87 23.94
CA VAL A 4 -11.82 -2.87 25.03
C VAL A 4 -13.13 -2.81 25.82
N LEU A 5 -13.63 -3.92 26.41
CA LEU A 5 -15.01 -3.96 26.90
C LEU A 5 -15.28 -5.04 27.99
N TRP A 6 -15.60 -4.62 29.25
CA TRP A 6 -16.01 -5.43 30.44
C TRP A 6 -17.53 -5.32 30.76
N THR A 7 -18.16 -5.82 31.84
CA THR A 7 -17.78 -6.57 33.08
C THR A 7 -19.02 -7.39 33.55
N ALA A 8 -18.99 -8.72 33.72
CA ALA A 8 -20.22 -9.52 33.95
C ALA A 8 -20.75 -9.55 35.41
N LEU A 9 -22.08 -9.45 35.57
CA LEU A 9 -22.82 -9.30 36.83
C LEU A 9 -23.76 -10.49 37.15
N GLU A 10 -23.37 -11.35 38.09
CA GLU A 10 -24.33 -12.18 38.83
C GLU A 10 -24.98 -11.35 39.95
N LYS A 11 -26.30 -11.10 39.86
CA LYS A 11 -27.10 -10.55 40.98
C LYS A 11 -27.77 -11.72 41.72
N PRO A 12 -27.87 -11.70 43.07
CA PRO A 12 -27.65 -10.54 43.95
C PRO A 12 -26.50 -10.67 44.98
N ARG A 13 -25.71 -9.60 45.10
CA ARG A 13 -24.97 -9.10 46.30
C ARG A 13 -24.01 -10.00 47.11
N GLU A 14 -23.95 -11.31 46.91
CA GLU A 14 -22.98 -12.19 47.61
C GLU A 14 -22.03 -12.96 46.67
N ALA A 15 -22.29 -12.91 45.35
CA ALA A 15 -21.61 -13.70 44.33
C ALA A 15 -20.25 -13.15 43.84
N ILE A 16 -19.65 -13.88 42.90
CA ILE A 16 -18.32 -13.63 42.33
C ILE A 16 -18.46 -12.83 41.02
N ASN A 17 -17.74 -11.72 40.88
CA ASN A 17 -17.69 -10.95 39.62
C ASN A 17 -16.60 -11.45 38.66
N LEU A 18 -16.67 -11.04 37.38
CA LEU A 18 -15.66 -11.34 36.35
C LEU A 18 -15.03 -10.06 35.74
N CYS A 19 -13.77 -9.78 36.09
CA CYS A 19 -12.89 -8.82 35.42
C CYS A 19 -12.26 -9.48 34.18
N CYS A 20 -12.75 -9.12 32.99
CA CYS A 20 -12.45 -9.76 31.69
C CYS A 20 -12.59 -8.86 30.24
N ILE A 21 -11.22 -9.19 30.02
CA ILE A 21 -9.95 -8.49 29.58
C ILE A 21 -9.45 -8.99 28.20
N VAL A 22 -9.33 -8.07 27.24
CA VAL A 22 -9.11 -8.32 25.79
C VAL A 22 -8.52 -7.09 25.10
N PRO A 23 -7.46 -7.23 24.28
CA PRO A 23 -6.91 -6.17 23.44
C PRO A 23 -7.46 -6.23 21.99
N ILE A 24 -8.72 -5.84 21.77
CA ILE A 24 -9.37 -5.88 20.43
C ILE A 24 -10.05 -4.54 20.10
N SER A 25 -10.10 -4.19 18.82
CA SER A 25 -11.02 -3.19 18.27
C SER A 25 -12.39 -3.83 18.00
N ALA A 26 -13.37 -3.61 18.88
CA ALA A 26 -14.72 -4.11 18.65
C ALA A 26 -15.26 -3.69 17.27
N SER A 27 -15.66 -4.66 16.46
CA SER A 27 -16.37 -4.44 15.20
C SER A 27 -17.86 -4.14 15.46
N GLY A 28 -18.53 -3.50 14.50
CA GLY A 28 -19.97 -3.18 14.59
C GLY A 28 -20.95 -4.37 14.65
N LEU A 29 -20.45 -5.61 14.76
CA LEU A 29 -21.22 -6.79 15.16
C LEU A 29 -20.98 -7.14 16.65
N GLN A 30 -19.72 -7.08 17.11
CA GLN A 30 -19.36 -7.28 18.51
C GLN A 30 -20.01 -6.22 19.40
N GLU A 31 -19.99 -4.94 18.99
CA GLU A 31 -20.66 -3.85 19.71
C GLU A 31 -22.13 -4.19 20.02
N ARG A 32 -22.90 -4.67 19.03
CA ARG A 32 -24.34 -4.98 19.20
C ARG A 32 -24.63 -6.10 20.20
N VAL A 33 -23.77 -7.12 20.27
CA VAL A 33 -23.93 -8.22 21.24
C VAL A 33 -23.72 -7.70 22.66
N LEU A 34 -22.82 -6.73 22.81
CA LEU A 34 -22.35 -6.23 24.08
C LEU A 34 -23.25 -5.09 24.58
N ASP A 35 -23.75 -4.24 23.68
CA ASP A 35 -24.85 -3.32 23.92
C ASP A 35 -26.11 -4.03 24.47
N ASP A 36 -26.39 -5.26 24.02
CA ASP A 36 -27.54 -6.03 24.51
C ASP A 36 -27.38 -6.49 25.96
N TYR A 37 -26.18 -6.97 26.33
CA TYR A 37 -25.85 -7.30 27.73
C TYR A 37 -25.74 -6.06 28.63
N VAL A 38 -25.38 -4.89 28.10
CA VAL A 38 -25.48 -3.60 28.83
C VAL A 38 -26.95 -3.26 29.06
N ARG A 39 -27.80 -3.42 28.03
CA ARG A 39 -29.23 -3.14 28.07
C ARG A 39 -30.00 -4.06 29.04
N THR A 40 -29.58 -5.30 29.24
CA THR A 40 -30.14 -6.19 30.29
C THR A 40 -29.60 -5.87 31.69
N GLY A 41 -28.52 -5.07 31.79
CA GLY A 41 -27.83 -4.80 33.05
C GLY A 41 -27.05 -6.01 33.58
N GLU A 42 -26.61 -6.88 32.66
CA GLU A 42 -25.70 -8.01 32.89
C GLU A 42 -24.23 -7.61 32.73
N ILE A 43 -23.88 -6.55 31.98
CA ILE A 43 -22.50 -6.03 31.91
C ILE A 43 -22.35 -4.49 32.08
N GLU A 44 -21.22 -4.06 32.66
CA GLU A 44 -20.76 -2.65 32.66
C GLU A 44 -19.50 -2.45 31.79
N THR A 45 -19.63 -1.74 30.66
CA THR A 45 -18.53 -1.51 29.70
C THR A 45 -17.71 -0.27 30.01
N ILE A 46 -16.39 -0.40 30.08
CA ILE A 46 -15.44 0.70 30.36
C ILE A 46 -14.49 0.87 29.16
N PHE A 47 -14.40 2.09 28.62
CA PHE A 47 -13.57 2.42 27.45
C PHE A 47 -12.38 3.31 27.83
N LEU A 48 -11.16 2.85 27.54
CA LEU A 48 -9.92 3.61 27.75
C LEU A 48 -9.59 4.47 26.53
N ARG A 49 -8.94 5.64 26.72
CA ARG A 49 -8.55 6.55 25.63
C ARG A 49 -7.30 6.04 24.92
N THR A 50 -7.32 6.00 23.57
CA THR A 50 -6.33 5.27 22.74
C THR A 50 -5.43 6.16 21.87
N ASN A 51 -5.37 7.48 22.09
CA ASN A 51 -4.60 8.38 21.22
C ASN A 51 -3.19 8.69 21.78
N ASP A 52 -2.89 8.14 22.96
CA ASP A 52 -1.91 8.70 23.89
C ASP A 52 -0.70 7.77 24.10
N ARG A 53 -0.86 6.45 23.92
CA ARG A 53 0.15 5.39 24.18
C ARG A 53 -0.07 4.16 23.28
N PRO A 54 0.95 3.30 23.07
CA PRO A 54 0.81 2.03 22.35
C PRO A 54 0.63 0.81 23.26
N GLY A 55 -0.07 -0.21 22.78
CA GLY A 55 0.14 -1.61 23.18
C GLY A 55 -0.25 -2.03 24.60
N ALA A 56 0.56 -2.94 25.16
CA ALA A 56 0.21 -3.79 26.31
C ALA A 56 0.00 -3.04 27.64
N ASP A 57 0.49 -1.81 27.77
CA ASP A 57 0.31 -0.96 28.96
C ASP A 57 -1.16 -0.83 29.37
N TYR A 58 -2.07 -0.75 28.39
CA TYR A 58 -3.51 -0.68 28.64
C TYR A 58 -4.10 -1.93 29.31
N GLN A 59 -3.49 -3.11 29.12
CA GLN A 59 -3.93 -4.33 29.80
C GLN A 59 -3.61 -4.25 31.30
N LEU A 60 -2.44 -3.73 31.67
CA LEU A 60 -2.07 -3.50 33.07
C LEU A 60 -2.92 -2.41 33.73
N VAL A 61 -3.21 -1.32 33.00
CA VAL A 61 -4.15 -0.27 33.46
C VAL A 61 -5.53 -0.86 33.71
N ALA A 62 -6.07 -1.68 32.80
CA ALA A 62 -7.37 -2.33 32.96
C ALA A 62 -7.40 -3.32 34.14
N VAL A 63 -6.34 -4.11 34.35
CA VAL A 63 -6.21 -5.00 35.52
C VAL A 63 -6.26 -4.21 36.83
N HIS A 64 -5.52 -3.09 36.91
CA HIS A 64 -5.50 -2.24 38.11
C HIS A 64 -6.83 -1.53 38.36
N ASP A 65 -7.44 -0.91 37.34
CA ASP A 65 -8.75 -0.26 37.45
C ASP A 65 -9.85 -1.24 37.89
N CYS A 66 -9.89 -2.43 37.27
CA CYS A 66 -10.87 -3.45 37.62
C CYS A 66 -10.66 -4.02 39.05
N LEU A 67 -9.41 -4.14 39.52
CA LEU A 67 -9.12 -4.45 40.93
C LEU A 67 -9.69 -3.38 41.87
N HIS A 68 -9.42 -2.10 41.59
CA HIS A 68 -9.86 -0.99 42.43
C HIS A 68 -11.38 -0.86 42.46
N ARG A 69 -12.05 -0.94 41.30
CA ARG A 69 -13.52 -0.93 41.19
C ARG A 69 -14.20 -2.13 41.86
N SER A 70 -13.55 -3.29 41.89
CA SER A 70 -14.12 -4.49 42.52
C SER A 70 -14.14 -4.43 44.05
N ARG A 71 -13.32 -3.57 44.68
CA ARG A 71 -13.30 -3.40 46.15
C ARG A 71 -14.66 -2.92 46.66
N HIS A 72 -15.24 -3.68 47.57
CA HIS A 72 -16.58 -3.45 48.14
C HIS A 72 -17.75 -3.53 47.14
N HIS A 73 -17.50 -3.77 45.86
CA HIS A 73 -18.54 -4.07 44.85
C HIS A 73 -18.86 -5.57 44.79
N SER A 74 -17.87 -6.43 44.94
CA SER A 74 -18.04 -7.89 45.03
C SER A 74 -17.17 -8.51 46.12
N ARG A 75 -17.59 -9.67 46.65
CA ARG A 75 -16.83 -10.39 47.68
C ARG A 75 -15.54 -10.99 47.12
N TYR A 76 -15.62 -11.53 45.91
CA TYR A 76 -14.50 -12.04 45.13
C TYR A 76 -14.62 -11.61 43.67
N VAL A 77 -13.51 -11.63 42.93
CA VAL A 77 -13.47 -11.34 41.51
C VAL A 77 -12.52 -12.27 40.76
N ILE A 78 -12.98 -12.83 39.64
CA ILE A 78 -12.16 -13.57 38.67
C ILE A 78 -11.43 -12.54 37.81
N PHE A 79 -10.12 -12.72 37.62
CA PHE A 79 -9.38 -12.09 36.52
C PHE A 79 -9.17 -13.13 35.41
N GLY A 80 -9.67 -12.87 34.20
CA GLY A 80 -9.63 -13.78 33.05
C GLY A 80 -9.72 -13.04 31.72
N ASP A 81 -9.55 -13.75 30.61
CA ASP A 81 -9.62 -13.25 29.23
C ASP A 81 -10.80 -13.94 28.47
N LEU A 82 -11.33 -13.33 27.40
CA LEU A 82 -12.65 -13.69 26.82
C LEU A 82 -12.73 -15.12 26.24
N ASP A 83 -11.57 -15.68 25.91
CA ASP A 83 -11.31 -17.01 25.39
C ASP A 83 -11.18 -18.10 26.48
N GLU A 84 -11.23 -17.71 27.76
CA GLU A 84 -10.98 -18.59 28.91
C GLU A 84 -12.25 -18.91 29.73
N ARG A 85 -12.45 -20.17 30.13
CA ARG A 85 -13.52 -20.58 31.05
C ARG A 85 -12.95 -21.39 32.21
N ILE A 86 -13.31 -21.07 33.44
CA ILE A 86 -13.00 -21.94 34.59
C ILE A 86 -13.91 -23.16 34.52
N VAL A 87 -13.31 -24.35 34.56
CA VAL A 87 -14.00 -25.65 34.59
C VAL A 87 -13.67 -26.33 35.91
N LEU A 88 -14.70 -26.82 36.61
CA LEU A 88 -14.58 -27.53 37.88
C LEU A 88 -14.95 -29.01 37.69
N SER A 89 -14.42 -29.87 38.56
CA SER A 89 -14.77 -31.28 38.60
C SER A 89 -15.97 -31.55 39.50
N GLY A 90 -16.90 -32.37 39.02
CA GLY A 90 -18.15 -32.70 39.72
C GLY A 90 -19.26 -31.67 39.48
N THR A 91 -20.14 -31.51 40.46
CA THR A 91 -21.39 -30.74 40.36
C THR A 91 -21.42 -29.45 41.20
N ALA A 92 -20.28 -29.05 41.77
CA ALA A 92 -20.19 -27.84 42.59
C ALA A 92 -20.13 -26.57 41.73
N THR A 93 -20.75 -25.48 42.20
CA THR A 93 -20.59 -24.16 41.56
C THR A 93 -19.22 -23.54 41.89
N LEU A 94 -18.84 -22.49 41.16
CA LEU A 94 -17.63 -21.72 41.48
C LEU A 94 -17.75 -21.01 42.83
N SER A 95 -18.96 -20.59 43.22
CA SER A 95 -19.22 -20.02 44.55
C SER A 95 -18.97 -21.05 45.66
N ASP A 96 -19.48 -22.28 45.50
CA ASP A 96 -19.25 -23.37 46.46
C ASP A 96 -17.76 -23.70 46.58
N PHE A 97 -17.06 -23.79 45.44
CA PHE A 97 -15.63 -24.12 45.42
C PHE A 97 -14.79 -23.06 46.13
N VAL A 98 -14.99 -21.78 45.79
CA VAL A 98 -14.24 -20.65 46.37
C VAL A 98 -14.55 -20.51 47.86
N THR A 99 -15.82 -20.64 48.25
CA THR A 99 -16.23 -20.62 49.66
C THR A 99 -15.58 -21.76 50.43
N ARG A 100 -15.67 -23.00 49.93
CA ARG A 100 -15.06 -24.19 50.58
C ARG A 100 -13.56 -24.04 50.77
N VAL A 101 -12.83 -23.56 49.76
CA VAL A 101 -11.37 -23.34 49.86
C VAL A 101 -11.05 -22.28 50.92
N ILE A 102 -11.79 -21.17 50.99
CA ILE A 102 -11.50 -20.09 51.94
C ILE A 102 -11.93 -20.44 53.37
N THR A 103 -12.98 -21.27 53.55
CA THR A 103 -13.32 -21.85 54.86
C THR A 103 -12.25 -22.83 55.36
N LEU A 104 -11.68 -23.66 54.47
CA LEU A 104 -10.61 -24.61 54.83
C LEU A 104 -9.25 -23.93 55.05
N TYR A 105 -8.98 -22.82 54.38
CA TYR A 105 -7.71 -22.10 54.44
C TYR A 105 -7.92 -20.59 54.73
N PRO A 106 -8.14 -20.20 55.99
CA PRO A 106 -8.56 -18.83 56.35
C PRO A 106 -7.62 -17.68 55.94
N ASN A 107 -6.35 -17.96 55.63
CA ASN A 107 -5.36 -16.98 55.13
C ASN A 107 -5.37 -16.82 53.60
N VAL A 108 -6.09 -17.66 52.87
CA VAL A 108 -6.14 -17.61 51.39
C VAL A 108 -7.02 -16.44 50.94
N ARG A 109 -6.50 -15.61 50.04
CA ARG A 109 -7.23 -14.49 49.40
C ARG A 109 -7.10 -14.50 47.87
N SER A 110 -6.57 -15.58 47.32
CA SER A 110 -6.32 -15.78 45.90
C SER A 110 -6.36 -17.29 45.61
N ILE A 111 -7.14 -17.69 44.62
CA ILE A 111 -7.29 -19.08 44.17
C ILE A 111 -6.90 -19.10 42.69
N ARG A 112 -5.73 -19.68 42.41
CA ARG A 112 -5.16 -19.79 41.07
C ARG A 112 -5.57 -21.11 40.42
N PHE A 113 -6.02 -21.03 39.18
CA PHE A 113 -6.24 -22.17 38.30
C PHE A 113 -5.14 -22.24 37.25
N ARG A 114 -4.86 -23.44 36.74
CA ARG A 114 -3.88 -23.71 35.66
C ARG A 114 -4.60 -24.00 34.34
N PRO A 115 -4.07 -23.57 33.18
CA PRO A 115 -4.76 -23.75 31.92
C PRO A 115 -4.53 -25.13 31.28
N ARG A 116 -5.52 -25.55 30.51
CA ARG A 116 -5.41 -26.51 29.41
C ARG A 116 -5.91 -25.82 28.14
N TYR A 117 -5.14 -25.91 27.06
CA TYR A 117 -5.49 -25.29 25.79
C TYR A 117 -6.39 -26.20 24.98
N VAL A 118 -7.47 -25.64 24.43
CA VAL A 118 -8.44 -26.37 23.59
C VAL A 118 -7.83 -26.68 22.23
N LEU A 119 -7.92 -27.94 21.81
CA LEU A 119 -7.53 -28.38 20.47
C LEU A 119 -8.75 -28.19 19.55
N TYR A 120 -8.78 -27.07 18.83
CA TYR A 120 -9.79 -26.76 17.83
C TYR A 120 -9.26 -27.00 16.41
N THR A 121 -10.16 -27.29 15.45
CA THR A 121 -9.80 -27.71 14.08
C THR A 121 -10.48 -26.90 12.98
N GLN A 122 -11.30 -25.90 13.33
CA GLN A 122 -12.04 -25.07 12.38
C GLN A 122 -12.01 -23.61 12.82
N ALA A 123 -11.93 -22.69 11.86
CA ALA A 123 -11.97 -21.24 12.11
C ALA A 123 -13.36 -20.78 12.62
N PHE A 124 -13.40 -19.64 13.31
CA PHE A 124 -14.63 -19.10 13.86
C PHE A 124 -15.57 -18.50 12.78
N PRO A 125 -16.90 -18.53 12.99
CA PRO A 125 -17.87 -18.14 11.97
C PRO A 125 -18.03 -16.62 11.86
N TYR A 126 -17.68 -16.06 10.69
CA TYR A 126 -17.83 -14.63 10.38
C TYR A 126 -19.29 -14.11 10.36
N LYS A 127 -20.30 -14.99 10.42
CA LYS A 127 -21.73 -14.63 10.42
C LYS A 127 -22.53 -15.57 11.32
N TYR A 128 -23.42 -15.00 12.12
CA TYR A 128 -24.44 -15.74 12.86
C TYR A 128 -25.62 -16.12 11.94
N GLN A 129 -26.01 -17.38 11.95
CA GLN A 129 -27.11 -17.97 11.17
C GLN A 129 -28.05 -18.82 12.06
N GLY A 130 -28.25 -18.39 13.31
CA GLY A 130 -29.09 -19.11 14.28
C GLY A 130 -28.43 -20.37 14.85
N ASN A 131 -29.27 -21.33 15.27
CA ASN A 131 -28.84 -22.52 16.03
C ASN A 131 -27.78 -23.36 15.30
N ALA A 132 -27.78 -23.40 13.96
CA ALA A 132 -26.75 -24.10 13.19
C ALA A 132 -25.34 -23.54 13.46
N THR A 133 -25.21 -22.23 13.63
CA THR A 133 -23.91 -21.61 13.99
C THR A 133 -23.51 -21.96 15.42
N LEU A 134 -24.46 -21.99 16.36
CA LEU A 134 -24.16 -22.34 17.75
C LEU A 134 -23.73 -23.81 17.88
N ASN A 135 -24.49 -24.73 17.28
CA ASN A 135 -24.23 -26.17 17.35
C ASN A 135 -22.93 -26.58 16.65
N ASN A 136 -22.48 -25.83 15.64
CA ASN A 136 -21.28 -26.15 14.87
C ASN A 136 -20.00 -25.41 15.32
N TYR A 137 -20.14 -24.28 16.04
CA TYR A 137 -18.98 -23.43 16.37
C TYR A 137 -18.90 -22.92 17.83
N LEU A 138 -19.93 -23.10 18.68
CA LEU A 138 -19.86 -22.59 20.05
C LEU A 138 -18.82 -23.41 20.85
N PRO A 139 -17.71 -22.80 21.34
CA PRO A 139 -16.53 -23.58 21.70
C PRO A 139 -16.74 -24.54 22.87
N THR A 140 -17.62 -24.18 23.81
CA THR A 140 -18.00 -25.00 24.96
C THR A 140 -18.74 -26.27 24.55
N LEU A 141 -19.53 -26.24 23.47
CA LEU A 141 -20.33 -27.37 22.97
C LEU A 141 -19.55 -28.30 22.04
N VAL A 142 -18.70 -27.76 21.18
CA VAL A 142 -18.15 -28.50 20.03
C VAL A 142 -16.77 -29.08 20.30
N TYR A 143 -15.92 -28.34 21.03
CA TYR A 143 -14.57 -28.78 21.33
C TYR A 143 -14.53 -29.38 22.75
N HIS A 144 -13.90 -30.53 22.90
CA HIS A 144 -13.74 -31.23 24.19
C HIS A 144 -12.29 -31.64 24.47
N ASN A 145 -11.49 -31.86 23.43
CA ASN A 145 -10.07 -32.22 23.57
C ASN A 145 -9.25 -31.01 24.01
N THR A 146 -8.36 -31.22 24.99
CA THR A 146 -7.42 -30.20 25.48
C THR A 146 -6.02 -30.76 25.62
N THR A 147 -5.01 -29.89 25.64
CA THR A 147 -3.65 -30.25 26.06
C THR A 147 -3.62 -30.77 27.51
N PRO A 148 -2.51 -31.41 27.93
CA PRO A 148 -2.12 -31.44 29.34
C PRO A 148 -2.12 -30.05 29.97
N ALA A 149 -2.18 -29.98 31.30
CA ALA A 149 -2.16 -28.72 32.02
C ALA A 149 -0.76 -28.07 31.97
N HIS A 150 -0.69 -26.80 31.60
CA HIS A 150 0.58 -26.08 31.53
C HIS A 150 1.04 -25.60 32.93
N PRO A 151 2.34 -25.66 33.27
CA PRO A 151 2.81 -25.29 34.60
C PRO A 151 2.62 -23.81 34.98
N ASP A 152 3.03 -22.83 34.17
CA ASP A 152 3.03 -21.41 34.63
C ASP A 152 2.52 -20.36 33.64
N LEU A 153 2.61 -20.57 32.32
CA LEU A 153 1.92 -19.73 31.33
C LEU A 153 0.39 -19.88 31.44
N GLY A 154 -0.36 -18.81 31.14
CA GLY A 154 -1.82 -18.80 31.03
C GLY A 154 -2.59 -19.07 32.34
N ILE A 155 -1.94 -18.92 33.50
CA ILE A 155 -2.63 -19.00 34.80
C ILE A 155 -3.55 -17.78 35.01
N LYS A 156 -4.64 -18.00 35.73
CA LYS A 156 -5.64 -16.99 36.12
C LYS A 156 -6.18 -17.29 37.52
N CYS A 157 -6.90 -16.35 38.13
CA CYS A 157 -7.30 -16.49 39.53
C CYS A 157 -8.60 -15.77 39.91
N VAL A 158 -9.29 -16.35 40.90
CA VAL A 158 -10.29 -15.67 41.74
C VAL A 158 -9.55 -15.02 42.91
N VAL A 159 -9.84 -13.76 43.24
CA VAL A 159 -9.20 -13.04 44.36
C VAL A 159 -10.22 -12.29 45.22
N ASP A 160 -9.88 -12.05 46.49
CA ASP A 160 -10.54 -11.04 47.32
C ASP A 160 -9.93 -9.66 46.98
N PRO A 161 -10.68 -8.75 46.34
CA PRO A 161 -10.13 -7.47 45.89
C PRO A 161 -9.75 -6.54 47.04
N THR A 162 -10.27 -6.78 48.26
CA THR A 162 -9.95 -6.00 49.47
C THR A 162 -8.60 -6.43 50.08
N ALA A 163 -8.12 -7.63 49.78
CA ALA A 163 -6.88 -8.18 50.28
C ALA A 163 -5.68 -8.00 49.33
N VAL A 164 -5.93 -8.00 48.00
CA VAL A 164 -4.90 -7.77 46.99
C VAL A 164 -4.56 -6.29 46.90
N MET A 165 -3.29 -5.95 47.07
CA MET A 165 -2.76 -4.60 46.90
C MET A 165 -2.46 -4.30 45.43
N THR A 166 -1.76 -5.23 44.76
CA THR A 166 -1.30 -5.10 43.37
C THR A 166 -1.50 -6.40 42.60
N MET A 167 -1.95 -6.30 41.35
CA MET A 167 -2.38 -7.42 40.50
C MET A 167 -1.71 -7.36 39.12
N ALA A 168 -1.05 -8.42 38.70
CA ALA A 168 -0.58 -8.60 37.32
C ALA A 168 -1.59 -9.43 36.51
N ILE A 169 -1.46 -9.43 35.17
CA ILE A 169 -2.35 -10.09 34.17
C ILE A 169 -2.76 -11.54 34.53
N HIS A 170 -1.94 -12.24 35.31
CA HIS A 170 -2.07 -13.67 35.62
C HIS A 170 -2.18 -13.99 37.13
N LYS A 171 -1.82 -13.08 38.04
CA LYS A 171 -1.72 -13.34 39.49
C LYS A 171 -1.54 -12.05 40.31
N PRO A 172 -1.95 -12.05 41.60
CA PRO A 172 -1.51 -11.03 42.56
C PRO A 172 0.02 -10.97 42.63
N THR A 173 0.55 -9.77 42.75
CA THR A 173 1.98 -9.51 43.01
C THR A 173 2.20 -9.03 44.44
N MET A 174 1.20 -8.44 45.09
CA MET A 174 1.28 -7.99 46.47
C MET A 174 -0.09 -8.03 47.17
N PHE A 175 -0.10 -8.37 48.46
CA PHE A 175 -1.26 -8.34 49.35
C PHE A 175 -1.04 -7.28 50.45
N PHE A 176 -2.13 -6.80 51.07
CA PHE A 176 -2.05 -5.86 52.21
C PHE A 176 -1.64 -6.50 53.55
N SER A 177 -1.57 -7.83 53.62
CA SER A 177 -1.15 -8.60 54.79
C SER A 177 -0.47 -9.90 54.35
N ASN A 178 -0.10 -10.75 55.30
CA ASN A 178 0.39 -12.13 55.14
C ASN A 178 -0.64 -13.12 54.54
N TYR A 179 -1.35 -12.71 53.48
CA TYR A 179 -2.33 -13.52 52.77
C TYR A 179 -1.69 -14.39 51.69
N GLU A 180 -2.29 -15.54 51.40
CA GLU A 180 -1.73 -16.57 50.53
C GLU A 180 -2.53 -16.78 49.23
N THR A 181 -1.86 -17.36 48.23
CA THR A 181 -2.48 -17.89 47.01
C THR A 181 -2.55 -19.41 47.08
N TYR A 182 -3.77 -19.95 47.14
CA TYR A 182 -4.04 -21.37 46.94
C TYR A 182 -3.91 -21.69 45.44
N ASN A 183 -3.25 -22.80 45.10
CA ASN A 183 -3.19 -23.30 43.73
C ASN A 183 -4.17 -24.47 43.62
N ALA A 184 -5.25 -24.30 42.87
CA ALA A 184 -6.27 -25.34 42.70
C ALA A 184 -5.65 -26.59 42.04
N PRO A 185 -5.86 -27.80 42.61
CA PRO A 185 -5.49 -29.03 41.94
C PRO A 185 -6.20 -29.16 40.59
N ILE A 186 -5.48 -29.60 39.56
CA ILE A 186 -6.04 -29.88 38.21
C ILE A 186 -7.16 -30.93 38.24
N ALA A 187 -7.20 -31.76 39.29
CA ALA A 187 -8.28 -32.71 39.55
C ALA A 187 -9.57 -32.05 40.06
N ASP A 188 -9.49 -30.86 40.66
CA ASP A 188 -10.63 -30.11 41.22
C ASP A 188 -11.11 -29.00 40.28
N GLY A 189 -10.19 -28.34 39.58
CA GLY A 189 -10.52 -27.30 38.60
C GLY A 189 -9.34 -26.81 37.77
N PHE A 190 -9.63 -26.32 36.57
CA PHE A 190 -8.66 -25.81 35.60
C PHE A 190 -9.26 -24.72 34.72
N ILE A 191 -8.42 -23.90 34.07
CA ILE A 191 -8.87 -22.98 33.02
C ILE A 191 -8.89 -23.76 31.71
N ARG A 192 -10.00 -23.68 30.98
CA ARG A 192 -10.10 -24.10 29.60
C ARG A 192 -9.95 -22.85 28.73
N SER A 193 -8.74 -22.63 28.21
CA SER A 193 -8.42 -21.53 27.29
C SER A 193 -8.53 -22.03 25.84
N LEU A 194 -9.20 -21.28 24.96
CA LEU A 194 -8.91 -21.40 23.54
C LEU A 194 -7.54 -20.77 23.33
N PRO A 195 -6.53 -21.48 22.81
CA PRO A 195 -5.26 -20.83 22.51
C PRO A 195 -5.53 -19.68 21.53
N ALA A 196 -4.94 -18.51 21.81
CA ALA A 196 -5.07 -17.33 20.97
C ALA A 196 -4.89 -17.74 19.50
N GLU A 197 -5.85 -17.37 18.66
CA GLU A 197 -5.92 -17.82 17.27
C GLU A 197 -4.55 -17.57 16.63
N ASN A 198 -3.90 -18.61 16.11
CA ASN A 198 -2.61 -18.46 15.40
C ASN A 198 -2.94 -17.85 14.04
N ARG A 199 -3.23 -16.56 14.08
CA ARG A 199 -4.10 -15.86 13.14
C ARG A 199 -3.32 -15.53 11.89
N SER A 200 -3.11 -16.55 11.07
CA SER A 200 -2.60 -16.42 9.71
C SER A 200 -3.56 -15.56 8.91
N LEU A 201 -3.31 -14.25 8.94
CA LEU A 201 -3.94 -13.28 8.04
C LEU A 201 -3.81 -13.79 6.61
N GLU A 202 -4.85 -13.60 5.81
CA GLU A 202 -4.83 -13.89 4.37
C GLU A 202 -3.59 -13.21 3.76
N LYS A 203 -2.73 -13.95 3.08
CA LYS A 203 -1.50 -13.40 2.52
C LYS A 203 -1.67 -13.14 1.04
N ALA A 204 -0.95 -12.13 0.54
CA ALA A 204 -0.84 -11.87 -0.89
C ALA A 204 -0.25 -13.09 -1.66
N SER A 205 0.50 -13.97 -0.99
CA SER A 205 0.93 -15.28 -1.54
C SER A 205 -0.21 -16.21 -1.92
N ASP A 206 -1.36 -16.09 -1.24
CA ASP A 206 -2.43 -17.08 -1.29
C ASP A 206 -3.44 -16.74 -2.41
N CYS A 207 -3.42 -15.49 -2.86
CA CYS A 207 -4.42 -14.90 -3.77
C CYS A 207 -3.83 -14.30 -5.06
N ILE A 208 -2.55 -13.91 -5.09
CA ILE A 208 -1.93 -13.25 -6.26
C ILE A 208 -1.18 -14.30 -7.11
N PRO A 209 -1.60 -14.60 -8.36
CA PRO A 209 -1.10 -15.75 -9.13
C PRO A 209 0.41 -15.75 -9.44
N PHE A 210 1.07 -14.61 -9.26
CA PHE A 210 2.50 -14.40 -9.54
C PHE A 210 3.29 -13.98 -8.29
N TYR A 211 2.76 -14.13 -7.07
CA TYR A 211 3.44 -13.67 -5.85
C TYR A 211 4.84 -14.29 -5.67
N ASN A 212 5.01 -15.57 -6.00
CA ASN A 212 6.31 -16.26 -5.96
C ASN A 212 7.39 -15.56 -6.81
N LEU A 213 7.01 -14.85 -7.88
CA LEU A 213 7.93 -14.06 -8.69
C LEU A 213 8.27 -12.72 -8.04
N LEU A 214 7.33 -12.09 -7.34
CA LEU A 214 7.60 -10.89 -6.53
C LEU A 214 8.55 -11.24 -5.38
N GLN A 215 8.29 -12.35 -4.68
CA GLN A 215 9.11 -12.90 -3.62
C GLN A 215 10.55 -13.20 -4.10
N TYR A 216 10.71 -13.91 -5.21
CA TYR A 216 12.02 -14.14 -5.83
C TYR A 216 12.77 -12.84 -6.19
N ARG A 217 12.07 -11.78 -6.60
CA ARG A 217 12.68 -10.49 -6.91
C ARG A 217 13.04 -9.66 -5.67
N ILE A 218 12.29 -9.80 -4.58
CA ILE A 218 12.66 -9.29 -3.26
C ILE A 218 13.97 -9.97 -2.80
N GLU A 219 14.09 -11.29 -2.98
CA GLU A 219 15.26 -12.09 -2.61
C GLU A 219 16.49 -11.86 -3.51
N ASP A 220 16.30 -11.57 -4.81
CA ASP A 220 17.34 -11.08 -5.74
C ASP A 220 17.92 -9.71 -5.32
N GLY A 221 17.24 -8.98 -4.41
CA GLY A 221 17.74 -7.75 -3.79
C GLY A 221 17.93 -6.55 -4.73
N ARG A 222 17.50 -6.66 -5.99
CA ARG A 222 17.67 -5.62 -7.02
C ARG A 222 16.39 -4.81 -7.22
N GLY A 223 16.51 -3.49 -7.05
CA GLY A 223 15.38 -2.56 -7.07
C GLY A 223 15.14 -1.67 -5.82
N PRO A 224 15.94 -1.69 -4.75
CA PRO A 224 15.93 -0.60 -3.76
C PRO A 224 16.48 0.70 -4.36
N THR A 225 15.93 1.84 -3.92
CA THR A 225 16.59 3.16 -4.00
C THR A 225 17.45 3.40 -2.76
N ASP A 226 18.55 4.14 -2.89
CA ASP A 226 19.39 4.57 -1.75
C ASP A 226 18.67 5.68 -0.97
N GLY A 227 17.86 5.30 0.02
CA GLY A 227 17.04 6.24 0.79
C GLY A 227 16.79 5.83 2.24
N SER A 228 16.72 6.82 3.14
CA SER A 228 16.23 6.60 4.51
C SER A 228 14.71 6.41 4.52
N GLN A 229 14.22 5.46 5.32
CA GLN A 229 12.79 5.10 5.41
C GLN A 229 11.90 6.33 5.68
N GLY A 230 11.17 6.78 4.67
CA GLY A 230 10.24 7.91 4.74
C GLY A 230 8.88 7.53 5.35
N SER A 231 7.92 8.47 5.34
CA SER A 231 6.54 8.21 5.79
C SER A 231 5.76 7.38 4.77
N LEU A 232 4.96 6.40 5.23
CA LEU A 232 4.13 5.53 4.38
C LEU A 232 2.91 6.27 3.81
N THR A 233 3.07 6.88 2.63
CA THR A 233 2.01 7.63 1.94
C THR A 233 1.43 6.84 0.77
N VAL A 234 0.12 6.63 0.75
CA VAL A 234 -0.61 5.95 -0.34
C VAL A 234 -1.11 6.97 -1.37
N ILE A 235 -0.91 6.71 -2.66
CA ILE A 235 -1.27 7.59 -3.78
C ILE A 235 -2.59 7.15 -4.43
N ALA A 236 -2.65 5.92 -4.94
CA ALA A 236 -3.78 5.38 -5.71
C ALA A 236 -3.86 3.85 -5.57
N ALA A 237 -5.00 3.28 -5.96
CA ALA A 237 -5.19 1.82 -6.02
C ALA A 237 -5.87 1.41 -7.33
N TYR A 238 -5.44 0.29 -7.91
CA TYR A 238 -5.93 -0.24 -9.19
C TYR A 238 -6.40 -1.68 -9.02
N GLY A 239 -7.71 -1.89 -9.19
CA GLY A 239 -8.36 -3.20 -9.09
C GLY A 239 -8.29 -3.94 -10.42
N HIS A 240 -7.32 -4.83 -10.58
CA HIS A 240 -7.18 -5.73 -11.73
C HIS A 240 -8.04 -7.00 -11.54
N PRO A 241 -8.17 -7.89 -12.54
CA PRO A 241 -9.07 -9.04 -12.47
C PRO A 241 -8.80 -10.03 -11.32
N THR A 242 -7.55 -10.21 -10.92
CA THR A 242 -7.14 -11.21 -9.89
C THR A 242 -6.47 -10.61 -8.65
N TYR A 243 -5.99 -9.37 -8.71
CA TYR A 243 -5.33 -8.67 -7.59
C TYR A 243 -5.67 -7.18 -7.62
N THR A 244 -5.46 -6.48 -6.51
CA THR A 244 -5.41 -5.02 -6.46
C THR A 244 -3.96 -4.61 -6.29
N VAL A 245 -3.47 -3.58 -6.97
CA VAL A 245 -2.16 -2.97 -6.64
C VAL A 245 -2.37 -1.57 -6.09
N VAL A 246 -1.50 -1.16 -5.18
CA VAL A 246 -1.57 0.12 -4.47
C VAL A 246 -0.22 0.82 -4.59
N THR A 247 -0.22 2.08 -5.01
CA THR A 247 0.99 2.86 -5.27
C THR A 247 1.31 3.77 -4.09
N THR A 248 2.60 3.91 -3.75
CA THR A 248 3.05 4.61 -2.54
C THR A 248 4.18 5.60 -2.78
N ALA A 249 4.02 6.84 -2.30
CA ALA A 249 5.02 7.90 -2.37
C ALA A 249 5.98 7.74 -1.17
N THR A 250 6.94 6.82 -1.30
CA THR A 250 7.69 6.25 -0.17
C THR A 250 9.11 5.83 -0.56
N SER A 251 10.14 6.44 0.02
CA SER A 251 11.55 6.01 -0.14
C SER A 251 12.01 5.09 1.00
N GLY A 252 12.83 4.08 0.70
CA GLY A 252 13.40 3.15 1.68
C GLY A 252 12.42 2.10 2.22
N TRP A 253 11.37 1.77 1.44
CA TRP A 253 10.33 0.81 1.83
C TRP A 253 10.41 -0.53 1.11
N PHE A 254 11.31 -0.71 0.14
CA PHE A 254 11.58 -2.00 -0.51
C PHE A 254 11.60 -3.18 0.48
N SER A 255 10.93 -4.28 0.12
CA SER A 255 10.75 -5.54 0.89
C SER A 255 10.06 -5.44 2.26
N ARG A 256 9.66 -4.26 2.73
CA ARG A 256 8.99 -4.11 4.03
C ARG A 256 7.63 -4.80 4.04
N LYS A 257 7.37 -5.52 5.16
CA LYS A 257 6.07 -6.14 5.45
C LYS A 257 5.03 -5.06 5.72
N VAL A 258 3.91 -5.12 5.00
CA VAL A 258 2.80 -4.16 5.09
C VAL A 258 1.47 -4.90 5.04
N TYR A 259 0.39 -4.20 5.43
CA TYR A 259 -0.95 -4.80 5.51
C TYR A 259 -1.96 -4.00 4.70
N CYS A 260 -2.70 -4.69 3.82
CA CYS A 260 -3.73 -4.10 2.96
C CYS A 260 -5.10 -4.12 3.67
N TRP A 261 -5.71 -2.95 3.84
CA TRP A 261 -7.01 -2.75 4.48
C TRP A 261 -8.06 -2.29 3.47
N TYR A 262 -9.26 -2.86 3.56
CA TYR A 262 -10.32 -2.67 2.57
C TYR A 262 -11.57 -2.07 3.22
N LYS A 263 -12.22 -1.12 2.55
CA LYS A 263 -13.52 -0.58 2.96
C LYS A 263 -14.54 -0.65 1.82
N ASP A 264 -15.80 -0.86 2.19
CA ASP A 264 -16.95 -0.73 1.29
C ASP A 264 -17.31 0.74 1.02
N ARG A 265 -18.42 0.96 0.31
CA ARG A 265 -18.96 2.29 -0.02
C ARG A 265 -19.35 3.11 1.21
N ASP A 266 -19.74 2.44 2.29
CA ASP A 266 -20.20 3.08 3.53
C ASP A 266 -19.02 3.33 4.50
N GLY A 267 -17.77 3.12 4.04
CA GLY A 267 -16.54 3.33 4.80
C GLY A 267 -16.24 2.23 5.82
N LYS A 268 -17.01 1.14 5.82
CA LYS A 268 -16.91 0.03 6.78
C LYS A 268 -15.89 -0.99 6.33
N SER A 269 -15.10 -1.50 7.27
CA SER A 269 -14.03 -2.47 7.02
C SER A 269 -14.58 -3.81 6.48
N LEU A 270 -13.99 -4.29 5.39
CA LEU A 270 -14.34 -5.54 4.72
C LEU A 270 -13.35 -6.65 5.08
N GLY A 271 -13.61 -7.35 6.18
CA GLY A 271 -12.79 -8.47 6.66
C GLY A 271 -11.47 -8.06 7.30
N ASP A 272 -10.67 -9.06 7.69
CA ASP A 272 -9.33 -8.88 8.26
C ASP A 272 -8.33 -8.36 7.19
N PRO A 273 -7.25 -7.66 7.58
CA PRO A 273 -6.26 -7.16 6.62
C PRO A 273 -5.51 -8.29 5.91
N VAL A 274 -4.96 -7.99 4.73
CA VAL A 274 -4.11 -8.92 3.97
C VAL A 274 -2.64 -8.60 4.22
N GLU A 275 -1.86 -9.62 4.60
CA GLU A 275 -0.40 -9.52 4.71
C GLU A 275 0.25 -9.44 3.31
N SER A 276 1.14 -8.47 3.09
CA SER A 276 1.91 -8.34 1.85
C SER A 276 3.28 -7.70 2.09
N ALA A 277 4.04 -7.46 1.02
CA ALA A 277 5.31 -6.75 1.02
C ALA A 277 5.31 -5.65 -0.05
N VAL A 278 6.12 -4.61 0.18
CA VAL A 278 6.40 -3.56 -0.82
C VAL A 278 7.35 -4.12 -1.89
N TYR A 279 6.79 -4.50 -3.03
CA TYR A 279 7.55 -4.80 -4.24
C TYR A 279 6.69 -4.58 -5.51
N PRO A 280 7.24 -3.94 -6.56
CA PRO A 280 8.51 -3.19 -6.57
C PRO A 280 8.46 -1.98 -5.62
N GLU A 281 9.55 -1.24 -5.46
CA GLU A 281 9.48 0.01 -4.69
C GLU A 281 8.45 0.97 -5.32
N HIS A 282 7.74 1.69 -4.44
CA HIS A 282 6.52 2.46 -4.72
C HIS A 282 5.25 1.65 -5.05
N ALA A 283 5.23 0.32 -4.84
CA ALA A 283 4.03 -0.50 -5.04
C ALA A 283 3.84 -1.65 -4.04
N VAL A 284 2.57 -1.91 -3.70
CA VAL A 284 2.11 -3.01 -2.84
C VAL A 284 1.06 -3.83 -3.57
N HIS A 285 1.28 -5.14 -3.65
CA HIS A 285 0.36 -6.07 -4.32
C HIS A 285 -0.59 -6.70 -3.28
N CYS A 286 -1.90 -6.52 -3.43
CA CYS A 286 -2.95 -6.90 -2.48
C CYS A 286 -3.99 -7.85 -3.12
N CYS A 287 -4.71 -8.65 -2.32
CA CYS A 287 -5.79 -9.49 -2.83
C CYS A 287 -6.94 -8.67 -3.45
N ARG A 288 -7.59 -9.19 -4.50
CA ARG A 288 -8.78 -8.53 -5.08
C ARG A 288 -10.02 -8.88 -4.25
N ARG A 289 -10.53 -7.90 -3.49
CA ARG A 289 -11.85 -7.99 -2.84
C ARG A 289 -12.88 -7.17 -3.66
N PRO A 290 -13.80 -7.81 -4.44
CA PRO A 290 -14.67 -7.09 -5.38
C PRO A 290 -15.62 -6.04 -4.78
N GLN A 291 -15.99 -6.20 -3.50
CA GLN A 291 -16.87 -5.26 -2.80
C GLN A 291 -16.12 -4.04 -2.21
N ALA A 292 -14.79 -4.03 -2.26
CA ALA A 292 -13.99 -2.91 -1.77
C ALA A 292 -14.06 -1.74 -2.74
N ILE A 293 -14.32 -0.55 -2.18
CA ILE A 293 -14.32 0.74 -2.88
C ILE A 293 -13.07 1.54 -2.52
N TYR A 294 -12.55 1.37 -1.30
CA TYR A 294 -11.33 2.04 -0.85
C TYR A 294 -10.31 1.03 -0.28
N LEU A 295 -9.03 1.35 -0.44
CA LEU A 295 -7.90 0.58 0.09
C LEU A 295 -6.90 1.50 0.80
N GLY A 296 -6.33 1.05 1.91
CA GLY A 296 -5.24 1.72 2.63
C GLY A 296 -4.17 0.72 3.07
N ILE A 297 -2.92 1.16 3.17
CA ILE A 297 -1.77 0.32 3.58
C ILE A 297 -1.26 0.80 4.94
N SER A 298 -0.88 -0.13 5.83
CA SER A 298 -0.20 0.16 7.10
C SER A 298 1.11 -0.62 7.26
N GLU A 299 2.00 -0.06 8.09
CA GLU A 299 2.99 -0.85 8.83
C GLU A 299 2.32 -1.41 10.10
N GLY A 300 2.50 -2.71 10.35
CA GLY A 300 1.82 -3.40 11.45
C GLY A 300 0.30 -3.61 11.24
N GLU A 301 -0.30 -4.42 12.11
CA GLU A 301 -1.73 -4.81 12.08
C GLU A 301 -2.66 -3.71 12.64
N ILE A 302 -2.34 -2.44 12.37
CA ILE A 302 -3.07 -1.26 12.82
C ILE A 302 -3.75 -0.62 11.60
N PRO A 303 -5.08 -0.34 11.62
CA PRO A 303 -5.76 0.31 10.51
C PRO A 303 -5.12 1.68 10.17
N PRO A 304 -4.80 1.96 8.90
CA PRO A 304 -4.19 3.22 8.51
C PRO A 304 -5.17 4.39 8.60
N ILE A 305 -4.63 5.61 8.62
CA ILE A 305 -5.44 6.83 8.59
C ILE A 305 -5.92 7.13 7.17
N SER A 306 -5.03 6.99 6.17
CA SER A 306 -5.33 7.24 4.76
C SER A 306 -5.91 6.02 4.05
N TYR A 307 -6.88 6.26 3.16
CA TYR A 307 -7.47 5.30 2.25
C TYR A 307 -7.72 5.99 0.91
N VAL A 308 -7.40 5.32 -0.19
CA VAL A 308 -7.59 5.82 -1.56
C VAL A 308 -8.68 5.01 -2.29
N PRO A 309 -9.43 5.60 -3.23
CA PRO A 309 -10.40 4.86 -4.02
C PRO A 309 -9.70 3.84 -4.93
N ILE A 310 -10.34 2.69 -5.13
CA ILE A 310 -9.88 1.64 -6.05
C ILE A 310 -10.44 1.95 -7.45
N THR A 311 -9.57 2.38 -8.35
CA THR A 311 -9.88 2.54 -9.77
C THR A 311 -10.05 1.16 -10.40
N ASP A 312 -11.17 0.94 -11.09
CA ASP A 312 -11.41 -0.33 -11.80
C ASP A 312 -10.53 -0.44 -13.05
N ARG A 313 -9.77 -1.53 -13.12
CA ARG A 313 -8.92 -1.93 -14.25
C ARG A 313 -9.17 -3.40 -14.62
N THR A 314 -10.44 -3.81 -14.63
CA THR A 314 -10.92 -5.14 -15.07
C THR A 314 -11.49 -5.21 -16.49
N ALA A 315 -11.45 -4.11 -17.25
CA ALA A 315 -11.82 -4.10 -18.67
C ALA A 315 -11.01 -5.15 -19.46
N LYS A 316 -11.66 -5.81 -20.44
CA LYS A 316 -11.01 -6.84 -21.29
C LYS A 316 -10.17 -6.25 -22.41
N GLU A 317 -10.61 -5.12 -22.96
CA GLU A 317 -9.94 -4.38 -24.04
C GLU A 317 -9.49 -3.03 -23.49
N ALA A 318 -8.31 -2.58 -23.92
CA ALA A 318 -7.78 -1.27 -23.56
C ALA A 318 -8.55 -0.13 -24.29
N LYS A 319 -8.75 1.02 -23.63
CA LYS A 319 -9.32 2.23 -24.28
C LYS A 319 -8.37 2.74 -25.38
N TYR A 320 -7.06 2.58 -25.17
CA TYR A 320 -6.01 3.12 -26.04
C TYR A 320 -5.01 2.05 -26.49
N LYS A 321 -4.50 2.18 -27.72
CA LYS A 321 -3.40 1.38 -28.26
C LYS A 321 -2.06 1.78 -27.69
N LEU A 322 -1.78 3.08 -27.66
CA LEU A 322 -0.52 3.65 -27.21
C LEU A 322 -0.78 4.93 -26.40
N SER A 323 -0.20 5.00 -25.21
CA SER A 323 -0.23 6.19 -24.33
C SER A 323 1.18 6.62 -23.93
N HIS A 324 1.33 7.82 -23.35
CA HIS A 324 2.62 8.33 -22.88
C HIS A 324 2.57 8.81 -21.43
N CYS A 325 3.45 8.29 -20.57
CA CYS A 325 3.73 8.74 -19.21
C CYS A 325 4.79 9.85 -19.26
N VAL A 326 4.40 11.11 -18.99
CA VAL A 326 5.29 12.28 -19.03
C VAL A 326 5.54 12.78 -17.61
N THR A 327 6.80 12.85 -17.17
CA THR A 327 7.16 13.54 -15.92
C THR A 327 7.59 14.99 -16.19
N LEU A 328 6.97 15.95 -15.51
CA LEU A 328 7.43 17.34 -15.47
C LEU A 328 8.35 17.56 -14.25
N PRO A 329 9.57 18.11 -14.41
CA PRO A 329 10.49 18.35 -13.30
C PRO A 329 10.04 19.55 -12.46
N ALA A 330 10.17 19.44 -11.13
CA ALA A 330 9.87 20.55 -10.21
C ALA A 330 10.87 21.70 -10.29
N GLY A 331 10.42 22.91 -9.97
CA GLY A 331 11.26 24.10 -9.79
C GLY A 331 11.90 24.70 -11.06
N GLU A 332 11.70 24.11 -12.24
CA GLU A 332 12.21 24.63 -13.51
C GLU A 332 11.24 25.60 -14.21
N LYS A 333 11.77 26.37 -15.17
CA LYS A 333 11.12 27.50 -15.86
C LYS A 333 9.83 27.08 -16.59
N SER A 334 8.96 28.07 -16.83
CA SER A 334 7.68 27.91 -17.55
C SER A 334 7.78 27.02 -18.81
N VAL A 335 7.23 25.81 -18.72
CA VAL A 335 7.36 24.72 -19.69
C VAL A 335 6.32 24.74 -20.81
N TRP A 336 5.37 25.69 -20.79
CA TRP A 336 4.20 25.78 -21.68
C TRP A 336 4.46 25.40 -23.15
N LEU A 337 5.55 25.91 -23.72
CA LEU A 337 5.90 25.69 -25.12
C LEU A 337 6.45 24.27 -25.38
N LEU A 338 7.27 23.73 -24.48
CA LEU A 338 7.74 22.33 -24.58
C LEU A 338 6.60 21.34 -24.33
N LEU A 339 5.66 21.68 -23.44
CA LEU A 339 4.49 20.85 -23.18
C LEU A 339 3.56 20.79 -24.40
N ALA A 340 3.30 21.95 -25.03
CA ALA A 340 2.54 22.00 -26.28
C ALA A 340 3.25 21.27 -27.43
N GLU A 341 4.57 21.43 -27.55
CA GLU A 341 5.39 20.72 -28.55
C GLU A 341 5.35 19.21 -28.33
N LEU A 342 5.56 18.73 -27.10
CA LEU A 342 5.56 17.32 -26.76
C LEU A 342 4.20 16.70 -27.11
N VAL A 343 3.10 17.20 -26.56
CA VAL A 343 1.79 16.55 -26.71
C VAL A 343 1.36 16.48 -28.18
N GLU A 344 1.43 17.58 -28.94
CA GLU A 344 1.03 17.56 -30.35
C GLU A 344 2.05 16.86 -31.26
N TYR A 345 3.34 16.77 -30.89
CA TYR A 345 4.30 15.90 -31.59
C TYR A 345 3.98 14.42 -31.41
N TYR A 346 3.74 14.00 -30.17
CA TYR A 346 3.47 12.60 -29.83
C TYR A 346 2.12 12.10 -30.35
N LYS A 347 1.10 12.98 -30.46
CA LYS A 347 -0.14 12.68 -31.19
C LYS A 347 0.12 12.34 -32.67
N VAL A 348 1.03 13.05 -33.33
CA VAL A 348 1.44 12.74 -34.71
C VAL A 348 2.30 11.45 -34.79
N LEU A 349 2.92 11.01 -33.69
CA LEU A 349 3.55 9.69 -33.57
C LEU A 349 2.57 8.54 -33.24
N GLY A 350 1.26 8.82 -33.12
CA GLY A 350 0.23 7.82 -32.82
C GLY A 350 0.00 7.54 -31.33
N VAL A 351 0.40 8.45 -30.44
CA VAL A 351 -0.05 8.43 -29.03
C VAL A 351 -1.50 8.92 -28.96
N GLU A 352 -2.36 8.10 -28.34
CA GLU A 352 -3.80 8.35 -28.23
C GLU A 352 -4.20 8.96 -26.86
N TYR A 353 -3.32 8.92 -25.85
CA TYR A 353 -3.57 9.51 -24.52
C TYR A 353 -2.30 9.80 -23.72
N PHE A 354 -2.34 10.80 -22.85
CA PHE A 354 -1.21 11.20 -22.00
C PHE A 354 -1.54 11.07 -20.51
N TYR A 355 -0.57 10.60 -19.72
CA TYR A 355 -0.59 10.66 -18.26
C TYR A 355 0.52 11.62 -17.83
N ILE A 356 0.15 12.80 -17.34
CA ILE A 356 1.10 13.90 -17.07
C ILE A 356 1.29 14.03 -15.56
N TYR A 357 2.51 13.76 -15.12
CA TYR A 357 2.92 13.73 -13.72
C TYR A 357 3.54 15.08 -13.35
N VAL A 358 2.91 15.75 -12.38
CA VAL A 358 3.23 17.14 -12.01
C VAL A 358 3.43 17.25 -10.51
N GLU A 359 4.65 17.62 -10.13
CA GLU A 359 4.98 18.03 -8.75
C GLU A 359 4.64 19.52 -8.58
N ASP A 360 5.36 20.40 -9.27
CA ASP A 360 5.07 21.84 -9.36
C ASP A 360 4.97 22.31 -10.83
N ILE A 361 4.23 23.39 -11.09
CA ILE A 361 4.07 24.03 -12.40
C ILE A 361 3.48 25.44 -12.25
N ASP A 362 3.97 26.38 -13.05
CA ASP A 362 3.54 27.78 -13.05
C ASP A 362 2.13 28.00 -13.66
N ASP A 363 1.45 29.06 -13.20
CA ASP A 363 0.12 29.48 -13.68
C ASP A 363 0.02 29.72 -15.19
N TYR A 364 1.14 29.99 -15.88
CA TYR A 364 1.14 30.19 -17.33
C TYR A 364 1.10 28.85 -18.06
N SER A 365 1.97 27.90 -17.70
CA SER A 365 1.96 26.53 -18.24
C SER A 365 0.73 25.73 -17.82
N GLN A 366 0.20 25.97 -16.62
CA GLN A 366 -1.02 25.35 -16.10
C GLN A 366 -2.23 25.56 -17.04
N LYS A 367 -2.28 26.65 -17.81
CA LYS A 367 -3.35 26.92 -18.80
C LYS A 367 -3.29 25.95 -19.99
N VAL A 368 -2.09 25.70 -20.55
CA VAL A 368 -1.89 24.71 -21.61
C VAL A 368 -2.24 23.31 -21.10
N LEU A 369 -1.73 22.95 -19.92
CA LEU A 369 -1.98 21.67 -19.28
C LEU A 369 -3.49 21.42 -19.04
N LYS A 370 -4.20 22.42 -18.52
CA LYS A 370 -5.68 22.38 -18.36
C LYS A 370 -6.39 22.16 -19.70
N SER A 371 -5.94 22.79 -20.77
CA SER A 371 -6.58 22.66 -22.10
C SER A 371 -6.48 21.27 -22.73
N TYR A 372 -5.53 20.43 -22.30
CA TYR A 372 -5.44 19.02 -22.72
C TYR A 372 -6.34 18.10 -21.88
N VAL A 373 -6.57 18.43 -20.60
CA VAL A 373 -7.57 17.75 -19.77
C VAL A 373 -8.99 18.04 -20.29
N GLU A 374 -9.26 19.29 -20.69
CA GLU A 374 -10.55 19.71 -21.23
C GLU A 374 -10.91 19.09 -22.60
N SER A 375 -9.95 18.49 -23.31
CA SER A 375 -10.16 17.77 -24.58
C SER A 375 -10.05 16.24 -24.48
N ASP A 376 -9.98 15.65 -23.28
CA ASP A 376 -9.68 14.22 -23.03
C ASP A 376 -8.40 13.72 -23.75
N ASP A 377 -7.45 14.63 -24.03
CA ASP A 377 -6.11 14.27 -24.53
C ASP A 377 -5.24 13.71 -23.39
N ALA A 378 -5.43 14.21 -22.15
CA ALA A 378 -4.55 13.92 -21.03
C ALA A 378 -5.26 13.78 -19.67
N GLU A 379 -4.78 12.85 -18.84
CA GLU A 379 -4.97 12.86 -17.39
C GLU A 379 -3.77 13.57 -16.72
N VAL A 380 -4.03 14.34 -15.66
CA VAL A 380 -3.01 15.04 -14.86
C VAL A 380 -3.00 14.45 -13.46
N ILE A 381 -1.83 13.95 -13.04
CA ILE A 381 -1.63 13.35 -11.73
C ILE A 381 -0.70 14.26 -10.93
N ARG A 382 -1.19 14.79 -9.81
CA ARG A 382 -0.45 15.70 -8.92
C ARG A 382 0.00 15.01 -7.64
N PHE A 383 1.18 15.38 -7.16
CA PHE A 383 1.84 14.77 -6.01
C PHE A 383 2.18 15.83 -4.95
N PRO A 384 2.27 15.45 -3.66
CA PRO A 384 2.78 16.34 -2.62
C PRO A 384 4.25 16.66 -2.85
N THR A 385 4.63 17.94 -2.73
CA THR A 385 6.01 18.43 -2.85
C THR A 385 6.81 18.13 -1.57
N ASP A 386 7.09 16.85 -1.32
CA ASP A 386 7.99 16.40 -0.25
C ASP A 386 9.31 15.91 -0.86
N ASN A 387 10.38 16.68 -0.64
CA ASN A 387 11.69 16.51 -1.25
C ASN A 387 12.45 15.23 -0.82
N THR A 388 11.81 14.29 -0.11
CA THR A 388 12.43 13.06 0.42
C THR A 388 12.25 11.81 -0.44
N VAL A 389 11.57 11.91 -1.58
CA VAL A 389 11.31 10.76 -2.49
C VAL A 389 11.67 11.12 -3.94
N ASP A 390 12.26 10.19 -4.69
CA ASP A 390 12.45 10.33 -6.14
C ASP A 390 11.09 10.32 -6.86
N PHE A 391 10.58 11.51 -7.17
CA PHE A 391 9.31 11.67 -7.84
C PHE A 391 9.28 11.05 -9.25
N HIS A 392 10.40 11.05 -9.98
CA HIS A 392 10.46 10.45 -11.32
C HIS A 392 10.23 8.94 -11.24
N PHE A 393 10.88 8.25 -10.30
CA PHE A 393 10.67 6.82 -10.11
C PHE A 393 9.27 6.48 -9.57
N VAL A 394 8.72 7.28 -8.65
CA VAL A 394 7.31 7.16 -8.21
C VAL A 394 6.36 7.27 -9.40
N ALA A 395 6.52 8.31 -10.23
CA ALA A 395 5.66 8.58 -11.37
C ALA A 395 5.71 7.47 -12.44
N MET A 396 6.90 6.96 -12.76
CA MET A 396 7.06 5.81 -13.67
C MET A 396 6.29 4.58 -13.17
N GLN A 397 6.41 4.27 -11.89
CA GLN A 397 5.79 3.10 -11.28
C GLN A 397 4.27 3.27 -11.16
N GLU A 398 3.79 4.46 -10.77
CA GLU A 398 2.36 4.79 -10.70
C GLU A 398 1.71 4.68 -12.08
N CYS A 399 2.36 5.21 -13.12
CA CYS A 399 1.86 5.18 -14.49
C CYS A 399 1.82 3.77 -15.09
N LEU A 400 2.76 2.89 -14.74
CA LEU A 400 2.74 1.48 -15.16
C LEU A 400 1.46 0.77 -14.69
N TYR A 401 1.02 1.00 -13.47
CA TYR A 401 -0.21 0.39 -12.94
C TYR A 401 -1.48 1.15 -13.36
N ARG A 402 -1.41 2.48 -13.47
CA ARG A 402 -2.49 3.32 -14.01
C ARG A 402 -2.86 2.94 -15.45
N SER A 403 -1.87 2.68 -16.30
CA SER A 403 -2.07 2.34 -17.71
C SER A 403 -2.42 0.87 -17.96
N ARG A 404 -2.17 -0.03 -17.00
CA ARG A 404 -2.52 -1.46 -17.09
C ARG A 404 -4.04 -1.66 -17.26
N GLN A 405 -4.43 -2.43 -18.28
CA GLN A 405 -5.82 -2.58 -18.76
C GLN A 405 -6.53 -1.26 -19.15
N HIS A 406 -5.79 -0.19 -19.44
CA HIS A 406 -6.32 1.06 -20.00
C HIS A 406 -5.63 1.42 -21.33
N SER A 407 -4.34 1.13 -21.43
CA SER A 407 -3.50 1.26 -22.63
C SER A 407 -2.89 -0.10 -22.99
N ARG A 408 -2.81 -0.45 -24.29
CA ARG A 408 -2.16 -1.70 -24.73
C ARG A 408 -0.62 -1.59 -24.71
N TRP A 409 -0.09 -0.42 -25.06
CA TRP A 409 1.30 -0.03 -24.90
C TRP A 409 1.38 1.33 -24.21
N VAL A 410 2.48 1.57 -23.51
CA VAL A 410 2.76 2.86 -22.87
C VAL A 410 4.24 3.22 -22.99
N ALA A 411 4.51 4.45 -23.44
CA ALA A 411 5.84 5.04 -23.50
C ALA A 411 6.14 5.84 -22.23
N PHE A 412 7.41 5.89 -21.82
CA PHE A 412 7.89 6.66 -20.67
C PHE A 412 8.98 7.64 -21.11
N GLY A 413 8.86 8.90 -20.70
CA GLY A 413 9.90 9.92 -20.86
C GLY A 413 9.59 11.18 -20.05
N ASP A 414 10.50 12.15 -20.07
CA ASP A 414 10.30 13.47 -19.45
C ASP A 414 10.03 14.57 -20.50
N ILE A 415 9.90 15.83 -20.04
CA ILE A 415 9.63 16.99 -20.90
C ILE A 415 10.73 17.26 -21.96
N ASN A 416 11.94 16.75 -21.78
CA ASN A 416 13.09 16.88 -22.67
C ASN A 416 13.25 15.70 -23.66
N ASP A 417 12.48 14.61 -23.49
CA ASP A 417 12.57 13.41 -24.34
C ASP A 417 11.72 13.50 -25.62
N ARG A 418 12.28 13.06 -26.75
CA ARG A 418 11.60 12.97 -28.06
C ARG A 418 12.09 11.73 -28.83
N PHE A 419 11.25 10.71 -29.05
CA PHE A 419 11.61 9.68 -30.04
C PHE A 419 11.70 10.30 -31.44
N SER A 420 12.66 9.84 -32.25
CA SER A 420 12.94 10.35 -33.60
C SER A 420 13.05 9.19 -34.58
N MET A 421 12.05 9.08 -35.47
CA MET A 421 11.89 7.97 -36.41
C MET A 421 12.57 8.22 -37.75
N ARG A 422 12.94 7.15 -38.46
CA ARG A 422 13.38 7.20 -39.87
C ARG A 422 12.20 6.88 -40.82
N ASN A 423 12.36 7.24 -42.09
CA ASN A 423 11.55 6.74 -43.22
C ASN A 423 10.01 6.83 -43.09
N ARG A 424 9.49 7.97 -42.60
CA ARG A 424 8.04 8.25 -42.39
C ARG A 424 7.31 7.36 -41.35
N ALA A 425 7.98 6.44 -40.67
CA ALA A 425 7.36 5.63 -39.63
C ALA A 425 6.94 6.47 -38.41
N ILE A 426 5.95 5.99 -37.66
CA ILE A 426 5.49 6.56 -36.38
C ILE A 426 5.76 5.59 -35.23
N LEU A 427 5.60 6.04 -33.97
CA LEU A 427 5.86 5.22 -32.78
C LEU A 427 4.90 4.04 -32.68
N LEU A 428 3.61 4.27 -33.00
CA LEU A 428 2.60 3.22 -33.00
C LEU A 428 2.96 2.04 -33.91
N ASP A 429 3.31 2.32 -35.17
CA ASP A 429 3.70 1.31 -36.16
C ASP A 429 4.92 0.52 -35.68
N ILE A 430 6.00 1.21 -35.27
CA ILE A 430 7.23 0.56 -34.79
C ILE A 430 6.96 -0.36 -33.59
N VAL A 431 6.12 0.08 -32.65
CA VAL A 431 5.74 -0.72 -31.48
C VAL A 431 4.94 -1.97 -31.89
N TYR A 432 3.95 -1.81 -32.77
CA TYR A 432 3.07 -2.91 -33.18
C TYR A 432 3.74 -3.90 -34.14
N ASP A 433 4.52 -3.44 -35.13
CA ASP A 433 5.28 -4.29 -36.04
C ASP A 433 6.35 -5.09 -35.29
N THR A 434 7.06 -4.45 -34.34
CA THR A 434 8.03 -5.14 -33.49
C THR A 434 7.34 -6.21 -32.64
N ALA A 435 6.20 -5.91 -32.02
CA ALA A 435 5.42 -6.88 -31.25
C ALA A 435 4.90 -8.03 -32.11
N ALA A 436 4.41 -7.75 -33.33
CA ALA A 436 3.92 -8.76 -34.27
C ALA A 436 5.05 -9.67 -34.82
N SER A 437 6.30 -9.19 -34.84
CA SER A 437 7.45 -10.01 -35.22
C SER A 437 7.79 -11.12 -34.20
N ASN A 438 7.43 -10.92 -32.93
CA ASN A 438 7.67 -11.86 -31.84
C ASN A 438 6.77 -11.55 -30.63
N ASP A 439 5.76 -12.40 -30.41
CA ASP A 439 4.78 -12.27 -29.32
C ASP A 439 5.39 -12.23 -27.90
N SER A 440 6.63 -12.68 -27.70
CA SER A 440 7.34 -12.53 -26.42
C SER A 440 7.86 -11.10 -26.17
N ILE A 441 7.87 -10.20 -27.15
CA ILE A 441 8.32 -8.82 -26.92
C ILE A 441 7.28 -8.08 -26.06
N ALA A 442 7.75 -7.51 -24.95
CA ALA A 442 6.94 -6.73 -24.02
C ALA A 442 7.53 -5.34 -23.72
N ALA A 443 8.77 -5.08 -24.15
CA ALA A 443 9.42 -3.80 -23.99
C ALA A 443 10.37 -3.49 -25.16
N LEU A 444 10.31 -2.25 -25.63
CA LEU A 444 11.20 -1.66 -26.63
C LEU A 444 12.03 -0.57 -25.95
N ARG A 445 13.36 -0.65 -26.08
CA ARG A 445 14.28 0.41 -25.65
C ARG A 445 14.79 1.19 -26.86
N PHE A 446 14.64 2.51 -26.81
CA PHE A 446 15.14 3.42 -27.82
C PHE A 446 16.37 4.12 -27.26
N GLN A 447 17.53 3.93 -27.89
CA GLN A 447 18.79 4.50 -27.42
C GLN A 447 18.72 6.03 -27.39
N SER A 448 19.11 6.64 -26.27
CA SER A 448 19.05 8.09 -26.11
C SER A 448 20.31 8.78 -26.69
N ASN A 449 20.07 9.78 -27.52
CA ASN A 449 21.08 10.70 -28.08
C ASN A 449 20.88 12.07 -27.43
N TYR A 450 21.93 12.60 -26.80
CA TYR A 450 21.87 13.92 -26.16
C TYR A 450 21.96 15.05 -27.19
N GLU A 451 21.04 16.01 -27.14
CA GLU A 451 21.03 17.19 -28.02
C GLU A 451 21.13 18.47 -27.18
N PHE A 452 22.19 19.26 -27.42
CA PHE A 452 22.44 20.48 -26.65
C PHE A 452 21.40 21.57 -26.94
N GLN A 453 20.82 22.13 -25.88
CA GLN A 453 19.90 23.27 -25.94
C GLN A 453 20.67 24.54 -26.35
N THR A 454 20.52 24.97 -27.60
CA THR A 454 21.10 26.21 -28.15
C THR A 454 20.09 27.36 -28.22
N TRP A 455 18.93 27.17 -27.60
CA TRP A 455 17.74 28.01 -27.68
C TRP A 455 17.23 28.32 -26.27
N SER A 456 16.47 29.42 -26.13
CA SER A 456 15.81 29.80 -24.89
C SER A 456 14.29 29.70 -25.04
N LEU A 457 13.62 29.25 -23.98
CA LEU A 457 12.16 29.28 -23.92
C LEU A 457 11.66 30.72 -23.73
N PRO A 458 10.63 31.16 -24.47
CA PRO A 458 10.03 32.45 -24.29
C PRO A 458 9.14 32.44 -23.04
N SER A 459 9.20 33.53 -22.27
CA SER A 459 8.41 33.68 -21.04
C SER A 459 6.90 33.83 -21.28
N GLU A 460 6.50 34.17 -22.50
CA GLU A 460 5.13 34.50 -22.88
C GLU A 460 4.89 34.11 -24.35
N TYR A 461 3.65 33.76 -24.69
CA TYR A 461 3.21 33.58 -26.08
C TYR A 461 3.10 34.93 -26.80
N LYS A 462 3.79 35.06 -27.94
CA LYS A 462 3.83 36.26 -28.79
C LYS A 462 3.48 35.93 -30.24
N GLY A 463 2.39 35.17 -30.39
CA GLY A 463 1.92 34.67 -31.68
C GLY A 463 2.88 33.66 -32.33
N TRP A 464 2.57 33.32 -33.58
CA TRP A 464 3.25 32.24 -34.30
C TRP A 464 4.74 32.49 -34.58
N ARG A 465 5.20 33.75 -34.62
CA ARG A 465 6.61 34.08 -34.85
C ARG A 465 7.49 33.60 -33.70
N GLY A 466 7.08 33.86 -32.46
CA GLY A 466 7.77 33.38 -31.26
C GLY A 466 7.85 31.85 -31.19
N ILE A 467 6.83 31.13 -31.68
CA ILE A 467 6.87 29.66 -31.79
C ILE A 467 8.01 29.23 -32.75
N VAL A 468 8.10 29.85 -33.93
CA VAL A 468 9.13 29.49 -34.93
C VAL A 468 10.52 29.81 -34.43
N GLU A 469 10.71 30.94 -33.75
CA GLU A 469 12.02 31.36 -33.23
C GLU A 469 12.51 30.49 -32.05
N SER A 470 11.60 29.90 -31.25
CA SER A 470 11.96 29.18 -30.02
C SER A 470 11.85 27.65 -30.05
N LEU A 471 11.17 27.00 -31.00
CA LEU A 471 10.94 25.54 -30.94
C LEU A 471 12.14 24.68 -31.39
N PRO A 472 12.61 23.70 -30.58
CA PRO A 472 13.68 22.78 -30.98
C PRO A 472 13.32 21.94 -32.21
N LEU A 473 12.15 21.31 -32.29
CA LEU A 473 11.79 20.47 -33.45
C LEU A 473 11.78 21.24 -34.79
N LEU A 474 11.56 22.56 -34.74
CA LEU A 474 11.56 23.45 -35.91
C LEU A 474 12.95 23.96 -36.28
N ASN A 475 13.87 24.05 -35.32
CA ASN A 475 15.17 24.71 -35.51
C ASN A 475 16.36 23.74 -35.55
N THR A 476 16.33 22.60 -34.85
CA THR A 476 17.46 21.67 -34.77
C THR A 476 17.20 20.30 -35.42
N CYS A 477 17.91 20.03 -36.53
CA CYS A 477 18.08 18.68 -37.10
C CYS A 477 19.56 18.26 -37.14
N LYS A 478 20.44 19.00 -36.44
CA LYS A 478 21.87 18.72 -36.27
C LYS A 478 22.14 18.20 -34.85
N ALA A 479 21.47 17.10 -34.48
CA ALA A 479 21.79 16.41 -33.23
C ALA A 479 23.23 15.87 -33.32
N LYS A 480 24.14 16.39 -32.49
CA LYS A 480 25.48 15.81 -32.32
C LYS A 480 25.32 14.55 -31.48
N ARG A 481 25.76 13.40 -32.00
CA ARG A 481 25.84 12.16 -31.22
C ARG A 481 26.95 12.31 -30.17
N LEU A 482 26.59 12.45 -28.89
CA LEU A 482 27.55 12.20 -27.81
C LEU A 482 27.77 10.68 -27.70
N THR A 483 29.02 10.25 -27.85
CA THR A 483 29.45 8.85 -27.71
C THR A 483 30.29 8.64 -26.45
N PRO A 484 30.13 7.50 -25.75
CA PRO A 484 29.14 6.45 -25.99
C PRO A 484 27.71 6.91 -25.65
N SER A 485 26.71 6.20 -26.17
CA SER A 485 25.31 6.52 -25.91
C SER A 485 24.92 6.11 -24.48
N TYR A 486 24.47 7.06 -23.65
CA TYR A 486 23.99 6.79 -22.29
C TYR A 486 22.45 6.88 -22.25
N GLY A 487 21.82 5.99 -21.49
CA GLY A 487 20.36 5.97 -21.30
C GLY A 487 19.54 5.36 -22.45
N PHE A 488 18.29 5.04 -22.12
CA PHE A 488 17.26 4.58 -23.05
C PHE A 488 15.90 5.11 -22.61
N THR A 489 15.17 5.77 -23.51
CA THR A 489 13.73 6.03 -23.38
C THR A 489 12.98 4.75 -23.79
N ASN A 490 11.89 4.39 -23.09
CA ASN A 490 11.33 3.02 -23.16
C ASN A 490 9.82 3.02 -23.47
N ALA A 491 9.34 1.99 -24.18
CA ALA A 491 7.91 1.72 -24.37
C ALA A 491 7.61 0.25 -24.03
N VAL A 492 6.53 -0.02 -23.30
CA VAL A 492 6.21 -1.37 -22.76
C VAL A 492 4.74 -1.72 -22.87
N ASP A 493 4.42 -3.01 -22.92
CA ASP A 493 3.07 -3.51 -22.62
C ASP A 493 2.91 -3.50 -21.08
N PRO A 494 2.02 -2.67 -20.51
CA PRO A 494 1.90 -2.51 -19.06
C PRO A 494 1.34 -3.77 -18.38
N ASN A 495 0.76 -4.71 -19.12
CA ASN A 495 0.23 -5.98 -18.62
C ASN A 495 1.30 -7.09 -18.57
N ARG A 496 2.38 -6.94 -19.35
CA ARG A 496 3.52 -7.88 -19.44
C ARG A 496 4.74 -7.43 -18.60
N THR A 497 4.68 -6.23 -18.04
CA THR A 497 5.73 -5.58 -17.23
C THR A 497 5.37 -5.64 -15.74
N ILE A 498 6.35 -5.84 -14.86
CA ILE A 498 6.20 -5.85 -13.40
C ILE A 498 6.56 -4.49 -12.81
N ALA A 499 7.71 -3.93 -13.23
CA ALA A 499 8.28 -2.67 -12.77
C ALA A 499 9.06 -2.01 -13.90
N VAL A 500 9.19 -0.68 -13.86
CA VAL A 500 9.89 0.12 -14.88
C VAL A 500 10.62 1.28 -14.22
N GLY A 501 11.87 1.52 -14.63
CA GLY A 501 12.70 2.61 -14.14
C GLY A 501 13.62 3.15 -15.23
N GLN A 502 14.31 4.25 -14.93
CA GLN A 502 15.11 5.02 -15.90
C GLN A 502 16.17 4.18 -16.64
N HIS A 503 16.69 3.11 -16.02
CA HIS A 503 17.74 2.25 -16.58
C HIS A 503 17.35 0.78 -16.73
N GLU A 504 16.25 0.31 -16.14
CA GLU A 504 15.87 -1.10 -16.09
C GLU A 504 14.36 -1.32 -16.28
N ILE A 505 14.00 -2.46 -16.87
CA ILE A 505 12.62 -2.92 -17.05
C ILE A 505 12.54 -4.34 -16.50
N ARG A 506 11.61 -4.60 -15.57
CA ARG A 506 11.35 -5.94 -15.02
C ARG A 506 10.09 -6.50 -15.66
N LEU A 507 10.21 -7.61 -16.40
CA LEU A 507 9.11 -8.26 -17.11
C LEU A 507 8.60 -9.51 -16.37
N PHE A 508 7.38 -9.92 -16.70
CA PHE A 508 6.86 -11.26 -16.38
C PHE A 508 7.62 -12.36 -17.17
N PRO A 509 7.56 -13.64 -16.75
CA PRO A 509 8.30 -14.72 -17.40
C PRO A 509 7.86 -14.92 -18.85
N ASN A 510 8.75 -15.46 -19.67
CA ASN A 510 8.58 -15.68 -21.12
C ASN A 510 8.49 -14.39 -21.97
N TYR A 511 8.55 -13.21 -21.36
CA TYR A 511 8.61 -11.93 -22.06
C TYR A 511 10.03 -11.35 -22.10
N VAL A 512 10.35 -10.64 -23.18
CA VAL A 512 11.68 -10.09 -23.45
C VAL A 512 11.62 -8.61 -23.79
N THR A 513 12.75 -7.94 -23.51
CA THR A 513 13.04 -6.56 -23.89
C THR A 513 13.90 -6.57 -25.15
N THR A 514 13.55 -5.78 -26.16
CA THR A 514 14.37 -5.56 -27.35
C THR A 514 14.94 -4.14 -27.39
N ILE A 515 16.04 -3.94 -28.11
CA ILE A 515 16.59 -2.62 -28.42
C ILE A 515 16.21 -2.30 -29.86
N VAL A 516 15.54 -1.16 -30.07
CA VAL A 516 15.19 -0.70 -31.42
C VAL A 516 16.45 -0.15 -32.09
N GLU A 517 16.75 -0.59 -33.32
CA GLU A 517 18.00 -0.26 -33.98
C GLU A 517 18.10 1.25 -34.30
N PRO A 518 19.04 2.01 -33.69
CA PRO A 518 19.06 3.47 -33.79
C PRO A 518 19.43 4.00 -35.19
N VAL A 519 20.17 3.19 -35.95
CA VAL A 519 20.68 3.53 -37.28
C VAL A 519 19.68 3.15 -38.38
N ALA A 520 18.89 2.08 -38.21
CA ALA A 520 17.91 1.64 -39.19
C ALA A 520 16.52 2.26 -38.95
N ILE A 521 16.02 2.25 -37.72
CA ILE A 521 14.59 2.45 -37.41
C ILE A 521 14.34 3.74 -36.61
N ALA A 522 14.77 3.79 -35.35
CA ALA A 522 14.40 4.86 -34.41
C ALA A 522 15.33 4.98 -33.20
N HIS A 523 15.45 6.19 -32.68
CA HIS A 523 16.19 6.51 -31.45
C HIS A 523 15.38 7.47 -30.57
N SER A 524 15.84 7.73 -29.34
CA SER A 524 15.34 8.84 -28.53
C SER A 524 16.32 10.01 -28.54
N ARG A 525 15.83 11.23 -28.42
CA ARG A 525 16.60 12.45 -28.21
C ARG A 525 16.30 13.00 -26.83
N HIS A 526 17.33 13.43 -26.11
CA HIS A 526 17.21 14.01 -24.77
C HIS A 526 17.86 15.40 -24.77
N TYR A 527 17.07 16.45 -24.55
CA TYR A 527 17.56 17.83 -24.59
C TYR A 527 18.31 18.23 -23.30
N VAL A 528 19.57 18.68 -23.43
CA VAL A 528 20.41 19.09 -22.27
C VAL A 528 21.01 20.48 -22.40
N SER A 529 21.01 21.22 -21.29
CA SER A 529 21.63 22.56 -21.19
C SER A 529 23.16 22.51 -21.00
N SER A 530 23.68 21.39 -20.45
CA SER A 530 25.11 21.15 -20.25
C SER A 530 25.41 19.65 -20.08
N ILE A 531 26.68 19.25 -20.13
CA ILE A 531 27.08 17.86 -19.82
C ILE A 531 26.95 17.63 -18.30
N PRO A 532 26.26 16.57 -17.83
CA PRO A 532 26.18 16.23 -16.41
C PRO A 532 27.56 16.02 -15.79
N ARG A 533 27.82 16.62 -14.62
CA ARG A 533 29.06 16.38 -13.85
C ARG A 533 28.91 15.15 -12.95
N GLY A 534 30.01 14.48 -12.60
CA GLY A 534 30.01 13.30 -11.73
C GLY A 534 30.01 11.96 -12.46
N PHE A 535 29.17 11.77 -13.48
CA PHE A 535 29.14 10.49 -14.25
C PHE A 535 30.22 10.41 -15.35
N PHE A 536 30.84 11.55 -15.69
CA PHE A 536 31.67 11.72 -16.90
C PHE A 536 33.17 11.94 -16.63
N ASP A 537 33.56 12.26 -15.39
CA ASP A 537 34.90 12.78 -15.07
C ASP A 537 36.03 11.75 -15.32
N GLY A 538 35.73 10.45 -15.27
CA GLY A 538 36.67 9.38 -15.62
C GLY A 538 36.91 9.18 -17.12
N LEU A 539 35.98 9.61 -17.99
CA LEU A 539 36.01 9.30 -19.43
C LEU A 539 36.20 10.52 -20.34
N VAL A 540 35.84 11.73 -19.89
CA VAL A 540 35.98 12.98 -20.66
C VAL A 540 37.42 13.26 -21.13
N ASN A 541 38.41 12.79 -20.38
CA ASN A 541 39.83 12.92 -20.76
C ASN A 541 40.26 12.00 -21.93
N GLN A 542 39.44 11.02 -22.34
CA GLN A 542 39.68 10.17 -23.52
C GLN A 542 38.77 10.51 -24.73
N ILE A 543 37.59 11.11 -24.51
CA ILE A 543 36.57 11.30 -25.57
C ILE A 543 36.93 12.38 -26.62
N LYS A 544 37.94 13.23 -26.37
CA LYS A 544 38.33 14.35 -27.27
C LYS A 544 38.76 13.97 -28.70
N SER A 545 38.87 12.69 -29.05
CA SER A 545 39.28 12.21 -30.39
C SER A 545 38.21 11.41 -31.14
N LEU A 546 36.96 11.37 -30.68
CA LEU A 546 35.86 10.63 -31.31
C LEU A 546 34.61 11.49 -31.53
N GLU A 547 34.77 12.63 -32.23
CA GLU A 547 33.65 13.20 -32.99
C GLU A 547 33.44 12.32 -34.24
N ASP A 548 32.48 11.40 -34.17
CA ASP A 548 32.10 10.51 -35.27
C ASP A 548 30.92 11.13 -36.05
N PRO A 549 31.14 11.77 -37.22
CA PRO A 549 30.10 12.49 -37.93
C PRO A 549 29.17 11.50 -38.65
N LEU A 550 27.90 11.45 -38.23
CA LEU A 550 26.87 10.79 -39.02
C LEU A 550 26.61 11.60 -40.30
N ASP A 551 27.19 11.15 -41.42
CA ASP A 551 27.17 11.75 -42.77
C ASP A 551 25.76 11.92 -43.41
N ALA A 552 24.70 11.65 -42.67
CA ALA A 552 23.32 11.93 -43.07
C ALA A 552 22.60 12.69 -41.95
N PRO A 553 22.16 13.95 -42.17
CA PRO A 553 21.29 14.64 -41.22
C PRO A 553 19.99 13.84 -41.08
N PHE A 554 19.63 13.48 -39.85
CA PHE A 554 18.40 12.73 -39.59
C PHE A 554 17.18 13.49 -40.16
N PRO A 555 16.22 12.78 -40.77
CA PRO A 555 15.05 13.44 -41.34
C PRO A 555 14.33 14.25 -40.26
N CYS A 556 14.08 15.52 -40.54
CA CYS A 556 13.37 16.38 -39.61
C CYS A 556 11.95 15.83 -39.35
N PRO A 557 11.43 15.96 -38.11
CA PRO A 557 10.06 15.56 -37.78
C PRO A 557 9.01 16.30 -38.65
N PRO A 558 7.73 15.88 -38.68
CA PRO A 558 6.67 16.45 -39.53
C PRO A 558 6.26 17.90 -39.17
N ARG A 559 7.19 18.84 -39.37
CA ARG A 559 7.17 20.23 -38.90
C ARG A 559 5.87 20.98 -39.14
N ARG A 560 5.28 20.88 -40.35
CA ARG A 560 4.10 21.67 -40.73
C ARG A 560 2.84 21.30 -39.95
N MET A 561 2.60 20.01 -39.72
CA MET A 561 1.40 19.54 -39.00
C MET A 561 1.54 19.83 -37.51
N VAL A 562 2.70 19.46 -36.93
CA VAL A 562 3.02 19.69 -35.52
C VAL A 562 2.95 21.19 -35.17
N PHE A 563 3.56 22.06 -35.99
CA PHE A 563 3.48 23.52 -35.81
C PHE A 563 2.05 24.06 -35.89
N LEU A 564 1.23 23.58 -36.84
CA LEU A 564 -0.15 24.04 -36.99
C LEU A 564 -1.00 23.66 -35.78
N ASN A 565 -0.87 22.42 -35.29
CA ASN A 565 -1.54 21.96 -34.06
C ASN A 565 -1.11 22.79 -32.85
N ILE A 566 0.20 23.03 -32.70
CA ILE A 566 0.75 23.85 -31.61
C ILE A 566 0.20 25.28 -31.67
N LYS A 567 0.18 25.94 -32.85
CA LYS A 567 -0.41 27.28 -33.00
C LYS A 567 -1.88 27.26 -32.55
N ILE A 568 -2.71 26.39 -33.15
CA ILE A 568 -4.15 26.30 -32.85
C ILE A 568 -4.39 26.06 -31.34
N ARG A 569 -3.61 25.19 -30.70
CA ARG A 569 -3.71 24.97 -29.24
C ARG A 569 -3.40 26.24 -28.47
N LEU A 570 -2.31 26.93 -28.79
CA LEU A 570 -1.84 28.11 -28.07
C LEU A 570 -2.76 29.33 -28.27
N ASP A 571 -3.30 29.54 -29.48
CA ASP A 571 -4.27 30.61 -29.75
C ASP A 571 -5.56 30.39 -28.93
N ASN A 572 -6.02 29.14 -28.83
CA ASN A 572 -7.19 28.81 -28.02
C ASN A 572 -6.96 28.97 -26.50
N VAL A 573 -5.70 28.89 -26.04
CA VAL A 573 -5.32 28.97 -24.62
C VAL A 573 -4.99 30.40 -24.16
N TYR A 574 -4.39 31.19 -25.03
CA TYR A 574 -3.86 32.54 -24.71
C TYR A 574 -4.47 33.67 -25.55
N GLY A 575 -5.28 33.34 -26.57
CA GLY A 575 -5.73 34.27 -27.62
C GLY A 575 -4.78 34.29 -28.83
N ASP A 576 -5.28 34.72 -29.99
CA ASP A 576 -4.44 35.05 -31.16
C ASP A 576 -3.49 36.21 -30.76
N GLY A 577 -2.22 35.88 -30.49
CA GLY A 577 -1.19 36.87 -30.19
C GLY A 577 -0.83 37.68 -31.44
N SER A 578 -1.28 38.93 -31.50
CA SER A 578 -1.14 39.88 -32.62
C SER A 578 0.29 40.43 -32.79
#